data_AF-A0A7S2HQP7-F1
#
_entry.id   AF-A0A7S2HQP7-F1
#
_cell.length_a   1.000
_cell.length_b   1.000
_cell.length_c   1.000
_cell.angle_alpha   90.00
_cell.angle_beta   90.00
_cell.angle_gamma   90.00
#
_symmetry.space_group_name_H-M   'P 1'
#
loop_
_entity.id
_entity.type
_entity.pdbx_description
1 polymer ?
#
loop_
_entity_poly.entity_id
_entity_poly.type
_entity_poly.pdbx_seq_one_letter_code
_entity_poly.pdbx_strand_id
1 'polypeptide(L)'
;SLEDLLELSDEDLHGVGESVNMNMIEKKRFLRAVQSLRSPNVQVELFGAPLATKTQQPPQPVTKDQQAPEKELSPAELDAAITKEASENDQYEIVRKEVVIRKAPNGEAPIVGTLKEGQMLHALRERVLGGDNQVWAELTPLELKRSRDSGAQATRGFVLIDGSRIGEGLQLRGPLTGEGGVKAQNSQEAAEEAA
;
A
#
# COMPACT_ATOMS: atom_id res chain seq x y z
N SER A 1 -21.13 -11.79 28.27
CA SER A 1 -19.99 -10.90 28.57
C SER A 1 -19.05 -10.83 27.37
N LEU A 2 -18.07 -9.91 27.37
CA LEU A 2 -16.95 -9.95 26.40
C LEU A 2 -16.08 -11.20 26.61
N GLU A 3 -16.06 -11.75 27.83
CA GLU A 3 -15.38 -13.00 28.16
C GLU A 3 -16.01 -14.19 27.41
N ASP A 4 -17.34 -14.26 27.33
CA ASP A 4 -18.05 -15.33 26.61
C ASP A 4 -17.67 -15.40 25.12
N LEU A 5 -17.36 -14.24 24.49
CA LEU A 5 -16.93 -14.18 23.09
C LEU A 5 -15.55 -14.81 22.86
N LEU A 6 -14.70 -14.84 23.90
CA LEU A 6 -13.37 -15.45 23.82
C LEU A 6 -13.45 -16.98 23.90
N GLU A 7 -14.49 -17.53 24.53
CA GLU A 7 -14.69 -18.97 24.72
C GLU A 7 -15.36 -19.68 23.54
N LEU A 8 -16.02 -18.94 22.63
CA LEU A 8 -16.73 -19.51 21.48
C LEU A 8 -15.79 -20.21 20.48
N SER A 9 -16.19 -21.32 19.88
CA SER A 9 -15.37 -21.90 18.79
C SER A 9 -15.41 -21.02 17.53
N ASP A 10 -14.48 -21.24 16.60
CA ASP A 10 -14.50 -20.52 15.31
C ASP A 10 -15.78 -20.86 14.49
N GLU A 11 -16.36 -22.05 14.70
CA GLU A 11 -17.64 -22.46 14.10
C GLU A 11 -18.81 -21.66 14.68
N ASP A 12 -18.84 -21.46 16.00
CA ASP A 12 -19.86 -20.64 16.67
C ASP A 12 -19.80 -19.17 16.24
N LEU A 13 -18.57 -18.62 16.13
CA LEU A 13 -18.36 -17.25 15.63
C LEU A 13 -18.85 -17.09 14.18
N HIS A 14 -18.75 -18.14 13.36
CA HIS A 14 -19.29 -18.14 12.01
C HIS A 14 -20.82 -18.11 12.00
N GLY A 15 -21.47 -18.88 12.90
CA GLY A 15 -22.91 -18.93 13.08
C GLY A 15 -23.51 -17.63 13.61
N VAL A 16 -22.79 -16.91 14.48
CA VAL A 16 -23.19 -15.56 14.94
C VAL A 16 -23.26 -14.60 13.76
N GLY A 17 -22.23 -14.57 12.90
CA GLY A 17 -22.21 -13.68 11.72
C GLY A 17 -23.36 -13.92 10.75
N GLU A 18 -23.80 -15.17 10.60
CA GLU A 18 -24.97 -15.53 9.79
C GLU A 18 -26.29 -15.13 10.47
N SER A 19 -26.39 -15.33 11.79
CA SER A 19 -27.59 -15.03 12.57
C SER A 19 -27.96 -13.55 12.59
N VAL A 20 -26.95 -12.66 12.52
CA VAL A 20 -27.15 -11.20 12.42
C VAL A 20 -27.06 -10.67 10.98
N ASN A 21 -27.05 -11.57 9.98
CA ASN A 21 -27.04 -11.23 8.56
C ASN A 21 -25.90 -10.26 8.15
N MET A 22 -24.72 -10.45 8.73
CA MET A 22 -23.54 -9.64 8.38
C MET A 22 -23.13 -9.88 6.94
N ASN A 23 -22.77 -8.81 6.23
CA ASN A 23 -22.14 -8.97 4.93
C ASN A 23 -20.72 -9.55 5.06
N MET A 24 -20.14 -10.01 3.95
CA MET A 24 -18.85 -10.70 3.96
C MET A 24 -17.70 -9.83 4.50
N ILE A 25 -17.77 -8.51 4.35
CA ILE A 25 -16.75 -7.57 4.83
C ILE A 25 -16.88 -7.36 6.34
N GLU A 26 -18.11 -7.19 6.83
CA GLU A 26 -18.43 -7.09 8.26
C GLU A 26 -18.01 -8.35 9.02
N LYS A 27 -18.33 -9.53 8.48
CA LYS A 27 -17.93 -10.82 9.05
C LYS A 27 -16.41 -10.94 9.18
N LYS A 28 -15.65 -10.52 8.16
CA LYS A 28 -14.18 -10.51 8.20
C LYS A 28 -13.63 -9.53 9.23
N ARG A 29 -14.22 -8.33 9.37
CA ARG A 29 -13.82 -7.36 10.42
C ARG A 29 -14.11 -7.91 11.81
N PHE A 30 -15.29 -8.49 12.02
CA PHE A 30 -15.69 -9.10 13.28
C PHE A 30 -14.72 -10.21 13.71
N LEU A 31 -14.42 -11.17 12.82
CA LEU A 31 -13.49 -12.26 13.11
C LEU A 31 -12.08 -11.75 13.45
N ARG A 32 -11.57 -10.74 12.73
CA ARG A 32 -10.27 -10.13 13.04
C ARG A 32 -10.28 -9.43 14.40
N ALA A 33 -11.36 -8.74 14.75
CA ALA A 33 -11.48 -8.09 16.05
C ALA A 33 -11.45 -9.11 17.20
N VAL A 34 -12.18 -10.21 17.08
CA VAL A 34 -12.20 -11.29 18.09
C VAL A 34 -10.83 -11.98 18.19
N GLN A 35 -10.17 -12.27 17.06
CA GLN A 35 -8.80 -12.84 17.06
C GLN A 35 -7.77 -11.89 17.67
N SER A 36 -7.92 -10.58 17.45
CA SER A 36 -7.05 -9.57 18.08
C SER A 36 -7.20 -9.55 19.60
N LEU A 37 -8.40 -9.83 20.13
CA LEU A 37 -8.66 -9.91 21.57
C LEU A 37 -8.14 -11.22 22.18
N ARG A 38 -8.12 -12.32 21.41
CA ARG A 38 -7.53 -13.60 21.84
C ARG A 38 -6.01 -13.58 21.92
N SER A 39 -5.37 -12.70 21.17
CA SER A 39 -3.91 -12.64 21.11
C SER A 39 -3.38 -12.10 22.44
N PRO A 40 -2.65 -12.89 23.25
CA PRO A 40 -2.20 -12.49 24.59
C PRO A 40 -1.18 -11.35 24.61
N ASN A 41 -0.83 -10.82 23.43
CA ASN A 41 0.22 -9.81 23.26
C ASN A 41 -0.30 -8.36 23.35
N VAL A 42 -1.55 -8.14 23.80
CA VAL A 42 -2.15 -6.80 24.02
C VAL A 42 -2.27 -6.48 25.52
N GLN A 43 -1.41 -7.07 26.36
CA GLN A 43 -1.33 -6.76 27.79
C GLN A 43 0.06 -6.31 28.23
N VAL A 44 0.63 -5.32 27.56
CA VAL A 44 1.66 -4.46 28.18
C VAL A 44 1.53 -3.11 27.48
N GLU A 45 1.23 -2.03 28.22
CA GLU A 45 1.41 -0.60 27.86
C GLU A 45 0.29 0.34 28.36
N LEU A 46 -0.73 -0.14 29.08
CA LEU A 46 -1.77 0.78 29.62
C LEU A 46 -1.91 0.87 31.14
N PHE A 47 -1.08 0.18 31.92
CA PHE A 47 -1.04 0.38 33.38
C PHE A 47 0.40 0.56 33.87
N GLY A 48 0.59 1.64 34.63
CA GLY A 48 1.86 2.15 35.09
C GLY A 48 2.70 1.16 35.89
N ALA A 49 3.99 1.48 35.94
CA ALA A 49 5.06 0.75 36.61
C ALA A 49 4.70 0.21 38.00
N PRO A 50 5.36 -0.89 38.39
CA PRO A 50 6.18 -0.80 39.58
C PRO A 50 7.63 -1.27 39.35
N LEU A 51 8.53 -0.62 40.08
CA LEU A 51 9.93 -0.96 40.28
C LEU A 51 10.13 -2.43 40.75
N ALA A 52 11.24 -3.01 40.30
CA ALA A 52 11.95 -4.20 40.79
C ALA A 52 11.27 -5.57 40.53
N THR A 53 11.92 -6.56 39.90
CA THR A 53 13.06 -7.26 40.48
C THR A 53 13.85 -8.04 39.43
N LYS A 54 15.17 -7.96 39.58
CA LYS A 54 16.23 -8.66 38.85
C LYS A 54 16.08 -10.17 39.05
N THR A 55 15.56 -10.89 38.07
CA THR A 55 15.70 -12.36 38.00
C THR A 55 16.83 -12.68 37.02
N GLN A 56 17.95 -13.06 37.60
CA GLN A 56 19.14 -13.59 36.93
C GLN A 56 18.76 -14.88 36.20
N GLN A 57 18.60 -14.80 34.88
CA GLN A 57 18.61 -15.98 34.03
C GLN A 57 20.07 -16.38 33.81
N PRO A 58 20.44 -17.66 33.99
CA PRO A 58 21.80 -18.12 33.74
C PRO A 58 22.15 -17.89 32.26
N PRO A 59 23.37 -17.43 31.95
CA PRO A 59 23.81 -17.18 30.60
C PRO A 59 23.76 -18.47 29.79
N GLN A 60 22.89 -18.52 28.78
CA GLN A 60 23.00 -19.55 27.77
C GLN A 60 24.32 -19.33 26.99
N PRO A 61 25.09 -20.39 26.71
CA PRO A 61 26.28 -20.27 25.89
C PRO A 61 25.87 -19.86 24.48
N VAL A 62 26.17 -18.61 24.15
CA VAL A 62 26.23 -18.11 22.78
C VAL A 62 27.13 -19.03 21.98
N THR A 63 26.52 -19.89 21.17
CA THR A 63 27.22 -20.67 20.15
C THR A 63 27.73 -19.67 19.13
N LYS A 64 29.00 -19.28 19.28
CA LYS A 64 29.81 -18.71 18.21
C LYS A 64 29.83 -19.73 17.07
N ASP A 65 29.94 -19.23 15.85
CA ASP A 65 30.04 -20.00 14.60
C ASP A 65 28.71 -20.37 13.93
N GLN A 66 28.05 -19.34 13.42
CA GLN A 66 27.43 -19.37 12.08
C GLN A 66 27.23 -17.92 11.59
N GLN A 67 28.34 -17.19 11.43
CA GLN A 67 28.38 -16.05 10.51
C GLN A 67 28.24 -16.63 9.11
N ALA A 68 27.02 -16.59 8.57
CA ALA A 68 26.84 -16.70 7.13
C ALA A 68 27.68 -15.60 6.48
N PRO A 69 28.50 -15.89 5.46
CA PRO A 69 29.28 -14.88 4.78
C PRO A 69 28.30 -13.84 4.21
N GLU A 70 28.32 -12.65 4.78
CA GLU A 70 27.70 -11.47 4.19
C GLU A 70 28.38 -11.31 2.83
N LYS A 71 27.67 -11.72 1.78
CA LYS A 71 28.13 -11.65 0.41
C LYS A 71 28.15 -10.15 0.09
N GLU A 72 29.30 -9.51 0.33
CA GLU A 72 29.55 -8.13 -0.08
C GLU A 72 29.33 -8.07 -1.60
N LEU A 73 28.17 -7.54 -1.98
CA LEU A 73 27.83 -7.29 -3.37
C LEU A 73 28.86 -6.32 -3.93
N SER A 74 29.44 -6.69 -5.06
CA SER A 74 30.49 -5.88 -5.68
C SER A 74 29.90 -4.54 -6.14
N PRO A 75 30.68 -3.43 -6.12
CA PRO A 75 30.21 -2.12 -6.58
C PRO A 75 29.61 -2.15 -8.00
N ALA A 76 30.10 -3.06 -8.86
CA ALA A 76 29.60 -3.25 -10.23
C ALA A 76 28.19 -3.87 -10.29
N GLU A 77 27.81 -4.72 -9.33
CA GLU A 77 26.45 -5.28 -9.25
C GLU A 77 25.45 -4.22 -8.78
N LEU A 78 25.89 -3.25 -7.99
CA LEU A 78 25.07 -2.11 -7.57
C LEU A 78 24.66 -1.24 -8.77
N ASP A 79 25.61 -0.92 -9.66
CA ASP A 79 25.34 -0.12 -10.86
C ASP A 79 24.45 -0.86 -11.89
N ALA A 80 24.61 -2.18 -12.00
CA ALA A 80 23.77 -3.00 -12.88
C ALA A 80 22.32 -3.10 -12.37
N ALA A 81 22.12 -3.20 -11.04
CA ALA A 81 20.79 -3.19 -10.44
C ALA A 81 20.08 -1.84 -10.65
N ILE A 82 20.80 -0.72 -10.52
CA ILE A 82 20.27 0.63 -10.76
C ILE A 82 19.86 0.80 -12.23
N THR A 83 20.62 0.23 -13.18
CA THR A 83 20.33 0.35 -14.61
C THR A 83 19.12 -0.47 -15.05
N LYS A 84 18.86 -1.62 -14.41
CA LYS A 84 17.70 -2.46 -14.75
C LYS A 84 16.36 -1.83 -14.35
N GLU A 85 16.30 -1.15 -13.20
CA GLU A 85 15.09 -0.48 -12.71
C GLU A 85 14.62 0.66 -13.62
N ALA A 86 15.53 1.30 -14.37
CA ALA A 86 15.18 2.38 -15.29
C ALA A 86 14.25 1.92 -16.45
N SER A 87 14.29 0.63 -16.80
CA SER A 87 13.46 0.06 -17.89
C SER A 87 12.06 -0.38 -17.45
N GLU A 88 11.78 -0.37 -16.14
CA GLU A 88 10.56 -0.94 -15.55
C GLU A 88 9.59 0.13 -15.03
N ASN A 89 9.91 1.41 -15.28
CA ASN A 89 9.13 2.54 -14.80
C ASN A 89 8.42 3.25 -15.93
N ASP A 90 7.13 3.50 -15.71
CA ASP A 90 6.30 4.33 -16.55
C ASP A 90 6.26 5.75 -16.01
N GLN A 91 6.37 6.73 -16.90
CA GLN A 91 6.26 8.14 -16.55
C GLN A 91 4.84 8.65 -16.80
N TYR A 92 4.28 9.38 -15.84
CA TYR A 92 2.95 10.00 -15.90
C TYR A 92 3.01 11.50 -15.65
N GLU A 93 2.08 12.23 -16.24
CA GLU A 93 1.79 13.63 -15.92
C GLU A 93 0.52 13.69 -15.06
N ILE A 94 0.56 14.46 -13.96
CA ILE A 94 -0.63 14.73 -13.15
C ILE A 94 -1.52 15.75 -13.88
N VAL A 95 -2.73 15.34 -14.26
CA VAL A 95 -3.68 16.21 -14.99
C VAL A 95 -4.64 16.93 -14.05
N ARG A 96 -4.87 16.38 -12.86
CA ARG A 96 -5.79 16.96 -11.89
C ARG A 96 -5.07 17.93 -10.95
N LYS A 97 -5.78 18.97 -10.51
CA LYS A 97 -5.27 19.99 -9.57
C LYS A 97 -4.46 19.40 -8.41
N GLU A 98 -5.01 18.34 -7.82
CA GLU A 98 -4.41 17.61 -6.70
C GLU A 98 -4.77 16.13 -6.81
N VAL A 99 -3.79 15.27 -6.52
CA VAL A 99 -3.91 13.82 -6.53
C VAL A 99 -3.34 13.26 -5.23
N VAL A 100 -4.09 12.36 -4.59
CA VAL A 100 -3.71 11.77 -3.30
C VAL A 100 -2.90 10.49 -3.50
N ILE A 101 -1.81 10.35 -2.75
CA ILE A 101 -1.05 9.11 -2.66
C ILE A 101 -1.59 8.33 -1.45
N ARG A 102 -1.98 7.08 -1.66
CA ARG A 102 -2.51 6.21 -0.60
C ARG A 102 -1.55 5.08 -0.27
N LYS A 103 -1.62 4.59 0.98
CA LYS A 103 -0.78 3.48 1.46
C LYS A 103 -1.12 2.12 0.82
N ALA A 104 -2.33 1.97 0.29
CA ALA A 104 -2.83 0.76 -0.37
C ALA A 104 -3.74 1.15 -1.55
N PRO A 105 -3.94 0.29 -2.56
CA PRO A 105 -4.79 0.55 -3.73
C PRO A 105 -6.28 0.43 -3.37
N ASN A 106 -6.77 1.37 -2.58
CA ASN A 106 -8.14 1.44 -2.11
C ASN A 106 -8.49 2.91 -1.81
N GLY A 107 -9.64 3.39 -2.25
CA GLY A 107 -10.15 4.72 -1.92
C GLY A 107 -10.27 5.04 -0.41
N GLU A 108 -10.37 4.03 0.45
CA GLU A 108 -10.40 4.23 1.91
C GLU A 108 -9.02 4.15 2.59
N ALA A 109 -7.95 3.81 1.87
CA ALA A 109 -6.63 3.64 2.47
C ALA A 109 -6.05 4.98 2.97
N PRO A 110 -5.23 4.97 4.05
CA PRO A 110 -4.62 6.18 4.58
C PRO A 110 -3.82 6.95 3.52
N ILE A 111 -3.97 8.26 3.53
CA ILE A 111 -3.22 9.18 2.66
C ILE A 111 -1.80 9.31 3.21
N VAL A 112 -0.80 9.18 2.34
CA VAL A 112 0.63 9.26 2.69
C VAL A 112 1.31 10.49 2.09
N GLY A 113 0.73 11.09 1.07
CA GLY A 113 1.24 12.29 0.40
C GLY A 113 0.26 12.85 -0.62
N THR A 114 0.63 13.98 -1.22
CA THR A 114 -0.15 14.63 -2.28
C THR A 114 0.74 15.04 -3.43
N LEU A 115 0.18 15.05 -4.63
CA LEU A 115 0.83 15.47 -5.88
C LEU A 115 0.01 16.59 -6.50
N LYS A 116 0.68 17.51 -7.18
CA LYS A 116 0.06 18.67 -7.83
C LYS A 116 0.03 18.52 -9.34
N GLU A 117 -0.93 19.19 -9.95
CA GLU A 117 -1.07 19.29 -11.41
C GLU A 117 0.25 19.70 -12.10
N GLY A 118 0.50 19.09 -13.25
CA GLY A 118 1.70 19.31 -14.07
C GLY A 118 2.96 18.63 -13.53
N GLN A 119 2.91 17.97 -12.37
CA GLN A 119 4.05 17.20 -11.89
C GLN A 119 4.25 15.92 -12.71
N MET A 120 5.51 15.54 -12.88
CA MET A 120 5.89 14.27 -13.49
C MET A 120 6.09 13.22 -12.39
N LEU A 121 5.48 12.05 -12.58
CA LEU A 121 5.45 10.93 -11.66
C LEU A 121 6.15 9.73 -12.30
N HIS A 122 7.04 9.06 -11.56
CA HIS A 122 7.53 7.73 -11.93
C HIS A 122 6.80 6.65 -11.13
N ALA A 123 6.13 5.76 -11.86
CA ALA A 123 5.42 4.63 -11.29
C ALA A 123 5.95 3.32 -11.88
N LEU A 124 5.78 2.23 -11.14
CA LEU A 124 6.06 0.89 -11.63
C LEU A 124 5.15 0.58 -12.83
N ARG A 125 5.68 -0.15 -13.81
CA ARG A 125 4.95 -0.55 -15.02
C ARG A 125 3.76 -1.46 -14.72
N GLU A 126 3.86 -2.29 -13.69
CA GLU A 126 2.76 -3.15 -13.26
C GLU A 126 1.62 -2.32 -12.65
N ARG A 127 0.40 -2.56 -13.12
CA ARG A 127 -0.80 -1.92 -12.58
C ARG A 127 -1.44 -2.80 -11.53
N VAL A 128 -1.90 -2.17 -10.46
CA VAL A 128 -2.55 -2.87 -9.37
C VAL A 128 -4.04 -2.61 -9.40
N LEU A 129 -4.85 -3.67 -9.46
CA LEU A 129 -6.29 -3.56 -9.34
C LEU A 129 -6.67 -3.44 -7.85
N GLY A 130 -7.32 -2.34 -7.50
CA GLY A 130 -7.76 -2.09 -6.14
C GLY A 130 -8.99 -2.89 -5.73
N GLY A 131 -9.30 -2.90 -4.43
CA GLY A 131 -10.51 -3.55 -3.90
C GLY A 131 -11.83 -2.93 -4.38
N ASP A 132 -11.74 -1.73 -4.97
CA ASP A 132 -12.81 -0.95 -5.57
C ASP A 132 -12.94 -1.16 -7.09
N ASN A 133 -12.25 -2.17 -7.66
CA ASN A 133 -12.15 -2.40 -9.10
C ASN A 133 -11.63 -1.18 -9.90
N GLN A 134 -10.84 -0.33 -9.25
CA GLN A 134 -10.14 0.77 -9.92
C GLN A 134 -8.68 0.41 -10.19
N VAL A 135 -8.07 1.05 -11.18
CA VAL A 135 -6.70 0.77 -11.59
C VAL A 135 -5.75 1.78 -10.95
N TRP A 136 -4.79 1.27 -10.20
CA TRP A 136 -3.82 2.06 -9.46
C TRP A 136 -2.42 1.89 -10.05
N ALA A 137 -1.66 2.98 -10.05
CA ALA A 137 -0.23 3.00 -10.31
C ALA A 137 0.51 2.96 -8.97
N GLU A 138 1.46 2.03 -8.83
CA GLU A 138 2.37 2.01 -7.67
C GLU A 138 3.55 2.94 -7.92
N LEU A 139 3.88 3.78 -6.95
CA LEU A 139 5.00 4.71 -7.06
C LEU A 139 6.33 4.01 -6.82
N THR A 140 7.37 4.45 -7.53
CA THR A 140 8.73 4.04 -7.18
C THR A 140 9.08 4.49 -5.77
N PRO A 141 9.97 3.77 -5.05
CA PRO A 141 10.39 4.18 -3.71
C PRO A 141 10.97 5.60 -3.66
N LEU A 142 11.65 6.01 -4.74
CA LEU A 142 12.23 7.34 -4.86
C LEU A 142 11.15 8.42 -4.99
N GLU A 143 10.14 8.20 -5.85
CA GLU A 143 9.03 9.14 -6.03
C GLU A 143 8.18 9.25 -4.76
N LEU A 144 7.94 8.12 -4.07
CA LEU A 144 7.25 8.11 -2.78
C LEU A 144 7.99 8.92 -1.72
N LYS A 145 9.32 8.78 -1.65
CA LYS A 145 10.15 9.55 -0.70
C LYS A 145 10.11 11.05 -0.98
N ARG A 146 10.06 11.43 -2.26
CA ARG A 146 10.00 12.84 -2.71
C ARG A 146 8.64 13.49 -2.43
N SER A 147 7.56 12.74 -2.62
CA SER A 147 6.18 13.25 -2.62
C SER A 147 5.50 13.19 -1.25
N ARG A 148 6.29 12.93 -0.21
CA ARG A 148 5.78 12.68 1.14
C ARG A 148 5.86 13.94 1.98
N ASP A 149 4.70 14.54 2.21
CA ASP A 149 4.56 15.73 3.05
C ASP A 149 4.45 15.40 4.55
N SER A 150 4.14 14.14 4.88
CA SER A 150 3.79 13.73 6.24
C SER A 150 4.79 12.71 6.81
N GLY A 151 5.05 12.78 8.12
CA GLY A 151 5.92 11.85 8.86
C GLY A 151 5.50 10.37 8.79
N ALA A 152 4.43 10.02 8.07
CA ALA A 152 3.87 8.68 7.97
C ALA A 152 4.79 7.67 7.29
N GLN A 153 5.43 6.76 8.05
CA GLN A 153 6.33 5.75 7.49
C GLN A 153 5.58 4.74 6.62
N ALA A 154 5.51 5.06 5.32
CA ALA A 154 4.98 4.19 4.28
C ALA A 154 6.13 3.64 3.44
N THR A 155 6.11 2.33 3.23
CA THR A 155 7.04 1.62 2.35
C THR A 155 6.57 1.62 0.90
N ARG A 156 5.28 1.86 0.66
CA ARG A 156 4.62 1.83 -0.66
C ARG A 156 3.62 2.98 -0.76
N GLY A 157 3.36 3.42 -1.98
CA GLY A 157 2.38 4.46 -2.29
C GLY A 157 1.69 4.16 -3.61
N PHE A 158 0.38 4.40 -3.64
CA PHE A 158 -0.47 4.11 -4.78
C PHE A 158 -1.24 5.36 -5.18
N VAL A 159 -1.35 5.57 -6.48
CA VAL A 159 -2.09 6.68 -7.07
C VAL A 159 -3.13 6.13 -8.03
N LEU A 160 -4.34 6.66 -7.96
CA LEU A 160 -5.44 6.28 -8.84
C LEU A 160 -5.18 6.84 -10.25
N ILE A 161 -5.23 5.99 -11.29
CA ILE A 161 -5.00 6.45 -12.68
C ILE A 161 -6.25 7.13 -13.22
N ASP A 162 -7.39 6.46 -13.10
CA ASP A 162 -8.69 6.89 -13.60
C ASP A 162 -9.76 6.72 -12.53
N GLY A 163 -10.25 7.85 -12.02
CA GLY A 163 -11.33 7.94 -11.05
C GLY A 163 -12.69 8.25 -11.68
N SER A 164 -12.88 8.04 -12.99
CA SER A 164 -14.15 8.31 -13.67
C SER A 164 -15.34 7.57 -13.04
N ARG A 165 -15.11 6.38 -12.46
CA ARG A 165 -16.16 5.61 -11.77
C ARG A 165 -16.70 6.27 -10.50
N ILE A 166 -15.90 7.13 -9.88
CA ILE A 166 -16.27 7.88 -8.67
C ILE A 166 -16.52 9.37 -8.97
N GLY A 167 -16.65 9.73 -10.25
CA GLY A 167 -16.86 11.12 -10.68
C GLY A 167 -15.63 12.02 -10.55
N GLU A 168 -14.45 11.43 -10.36
CA GLU A 168 -13.20 12.17 -10.22
C GLU A 168 -12.47 12.39 -11.56
N GLY A 169 -12.86 11.65 -12.60
CA GLY A 169 -12.27 11.72 -13.93
C GLY A 169 -10.85 11.14 -14.00
N LEU A 170 -10.16 11.42 -15.11
CA LEU A 170 -8.78 11.01 -15.33
C LEU A 170 -7.84 11.82 -14.41
N GLN A 171 -6.99 11.13 -13.64
CA GLN A 171 -6.05 11.78 -12.72
C GLN A 171 -4.63 11.84 -13.29
N LEU A 172 -4.22 10.79 -14.00
CA LEU A 172 -2.90 10.64 -14.58
C LEU A 172 -2.99 10.52 -16.11
N ARG A 173 -2.14 11.26 -16.83
CA ARG A 173 -1.92 11.10 -18.28
C ARG A 173 -0.62 10.34 -18.52
N GLY A 174 -0.68 9.26 -19.29
CA GLY A 174 0.46 8.40 -19.59
C GLY A 174 0.05 6.95 -19.78
N PRO A 175 1.01 6.02 -19.91
CA PRO A 175 2.46 6.22 -19.76
C PRO A 175 3.09 7.01 -20.93
N LEU A 176 4.00 7.95 -20.64
CA LEU A 176 4.68 8.78 -21.66
C LEU A 176 5.91 8.10 -22.29
N THR A 177 6.51 7.14 -21.59
CA THR A 177 7.78 6.49 -21.98
C THR A 177 7.59 5.15 -22.68
N GLY A 178 6.35 4.75 -22.98
CA GLY A 178 6.11 3.52 -23.75
C GLY A 178 6.37 3.72 -25.23
N GLU A 179 7.31 2.97 -25.81
CA GLU A 179 7.51 2.82 -27.27
C GLU A 179 6.23 2.43 -28.04
N GLY A 180 5.14 2.13 -27.35
CA GLY A 180 3.77 2.08 -27.87
C GLY A 180 3.12 3.45 -28.07
N GLY A 181 3.88 4.47 -28.49
CA GLY A 181 3.38 5.68 -29.13
C GLY A 181 2.68 5.35 -30.47
N VAL A 182 1.71 4.44 -30.44
CA VAL A 182 0.72 4.25 -31.48
C VAL A 182 -0.17 5.48 -31.40
N LYS A 183 0.30 6.53 -32.08
CA LYS A 183 -0.52 7.53 -32.77
C LYS A 183 -1.95 7.62 -32.22
N ALA A 184 -2.12 8.25 -31.05
CA ALA A 184 -3.35 8.97 -30.79
C ALA A 184 -3.35 10.22 -31.69
N GLN A 185 -3.42 9.98 -33.01
CA GLN A 185 -3.68 10.99 -34.00
C GLN A 185 -5.14 11.41 -33.84
N ASN A 186 -5.32 12.70 -33.59
CA ASN A 186 -6.43 13.51 -34.07
C ASN A 186 -7.80 12.82 -34.16
N SER A 187 -8.61 12.93 -33.12
CA SER A 187 -10.07 12.77 -33.24
C SER A 187 -10.85 13.97 -32.73
N GLN A 188 -10.22 15.15 -32.65
CA GLN A 188 -10.88 16.39 -32.20
C GLN A 188 -10.99 17.51 -33.25
N GLU A 189 -10.66 17.25 -34.51
CA GLU A 189 -10.73 18.27 -35.58
C GLU A 189 -11.56 17.78 -36.79
N ALA A 190 -12.81 17.35 -36.53
CA ALA A 190 -13.77 17.00 -37.59
C ALA A 190 -15.24 17.35 -37.24
N ALA A 191 -15.46 18.26 -36.29
CA ALA A 191 -16.82 18.69 -35.89
C ALA A 191 -17.13 20.17 -36.21
N GLU A 192 -16.37 20.81 -37.10
CA GLU A 192 -16.57 22.20 -37.51
C GLU A 192 -16.56 22.38 -39.04
N GLU A 193 -17.19 21.47 -39.78
CA GLU A 193 -17.45 21.68 -41.23
C GLU A 193 -18.78 21.03 -41.68
N ALA A 194 -19.86 21.23 -40.90
CA ALA A 194 -21.21 20.85 -41.33
C ALA A 194 -22.34 21.68 -40.67
N ALA A 195 -22.11 22.97 -40.40
CA ALA A 195 -23.17 23.90 -39.99
C ALA A 195 -23.04 25.24 -40.74
#